data_AF-A0A3A5UMJ8-F1
#
_entry.id   AF-A0A3A5UMJ8-F1
#
_cell.length_a   1.000
_cell.length_b   1.000
_cell.length_c   1.000
_cell.angle_alpha   90.00
_cell.angle_beta   90.00
_cell.angle_gamma   90.00
#
_symmetry.space_group_name_H-M   'P 1'
#
loop_
_entity.id
_entity.type
_entity.pdbx_description
1 polymer ?
#
loop_
_entity_poly.entity_id
_entity_poly.type
_entity_poly.pdbx_seq_one_letter_code
_entity_poly.pdbx_strand_id
1 'polypeptide(L)' 'MGRTQRLRQEISTYLSSVGEANTTDILDHVNQRFRWGATMNQLGNVLARDRRFVKVGFDEGTDIGGFRMRVCVWSIASA' A
#
# COMPACT_ATOMS: atom_id res chain seq x y z
N MET A 1 19.70 0.63 9.29
CA MET A 1 18.33 0.33 8.81
C MET A 1 18.23 0.61 7.32
N GLY A 2 17.82 -0.37 6.51
CA GLY A 2 17.71 -0.20 5.05
C GLY A 2 16.47 0.58 4.63
N ARG A 3 16.47 1.17 3.42
CA ARG A 3 15.31 1.92 2.88
C ARG A 3 14.02 1.08 2.87
N THR A 4 14.13 -0.18 2.44
CA THR A 4 13.00 -1.13 2.41
C THR A 4 12.44 -1.42 3.79
N GLN A 5 13.28 -1.46 4.83
CA GLN A 5 12.82 -1.69 6.20
C GLN A 5 12.00 -0.51 6.72
N ARG A 6 12.44 0.73 6.45
CA ARG A 6 11.70 1.94 6.81
C ARG A 6 10.35 2.02 6.10
N LEU A 7 10.33 1.69 4.80
CA LEU A 7 9.10 1.64 4.01
C LEU A 7 8.11 0.64 4.60
N ARG A 8 8.56 -0.59 4.89
CA ARG A 8 7.70 -1.62 5.51
C ARG A 8 7.16 -1.20 6.87
N GLN A 9 7.98 -0.55 7.70
CA GLN A 9 7.53 -0.07 9.00
C GLN A 9 6.44 0.99 8.86
N GLU A 10 6.62 1.93 7.94
CA GLU A 10 5.64 2.99 7.70
C GLU A 10 4.29 2.42 7.19
N ILE A 11 4.34 1.49 6.24
CA ILE A 11 3.13 0.79 5.74
C ILE A 11 2.42 0.07 6.89
N SER A 12 3.18 -0.62 7.76
CA SER A 12 2.60 -1.28 8.93
C SER A 12 1.95 -0.30 9.89
N THR A 13 2.58 0.83 10.19
CA THR A 13 1.99 1.87 11.04
C THR A 13 0.69 2.41 10.45
N TYR A 14 0.67 2.66 9.14
CA TYR A 14 -0.51 3.18 8.46
C TYR A 14 -1.66 2.17 8.47
N LEU A 15 -1.41 0.92 8.05
CA LEU A 15 -2.45 -0.11 8.05
C LEU A 15 -2.94 -0.46 9.47
N SER A 16 -2.08 -0.34 10.49
CA SER A 16 -2.54 -0.47 11.89
C SER A 16 -3.51 0.63 12.31
N SER A 17 -3.46 1.82 11.71
CA SER A 17 -4.35 2.93 12.08
C SER A 17 -5.66 2.93 11.31
N VAL A 18 -5.64 2.54 10.02
CA VAL A 18 -6.83 2.57 9.15
C VAL A 18 -7.51 1.19 9.00
N GLY A 19 -6.85 0.11 9.40
CA GLY A 19 -7.31 -1.27 9.25
C GLY A 19 -7.04 -1.81 7.85
N GLU A 20 -7.65 -1.20 6.83
CA GLU A 20 -7.50 -1.60 5.43
C GLU A 20 -7.30 -0.37 4.53
N ALA A 21 -6.49 -0.52 3.48
CA ALA A 21 -6.30 0.53 2.47
C ALA A 21 -5.94 -0.05 1.11
N ASN A 22 -6.32 0.64 0.04
CA ASN A 22 -5.90 0.26 -1.31
C ASN A 22 -4.43 0.65 -1.58
N THR A 23 -3.80 0.05 -2.59
CA THR A 23 -2.39 0.34 -2.93
C THR A 23 -2.13 1.83 -3.22
N THR A 24 -3.12 2.56 -3.76
CA THR A 24 -2.98 3.99 -4.08
C THR A 24 -2.92 4.83 -2.81
N ASP A 25 -3.84 4.61 -1.87
CA ASP A 25 -3.87 5.33 -0.59
C ASP A 25 -2.59 5.11 0.22
N ILE A 26 -2.09 3.85 0.23
CA ILE A 26 -0.82 3.53 0.89
C ILE A 26 0.34 4.25 0.20
N LEU A 27 0.34 4.34 -1.14
CA LEU A 27 1.37 5.04 -1.90
C LEU A 27 1.38 6.53 -1.58
N ASP A 28 0.21 7.15 -1.54
CA ASP A 28 0.07 8.57 -1.22
C ASP A 28 0.55 8.86 0.19
N HIS A 29 0.17 8.04 1.18
CA HIS A 29 0.69 8.14 2.55
C HIS A 29 2.22 8.05 2.60
N VAL A 30 2.80 7.05 1.93
CA VAL A 30 4.25 6.84 1.87
C VAL A 30 4.95 8.04 1.20
N ASN A 31 4.39 8.57 0.11
CA ASN A 31 4.99 9.66 -0.64
C ASN A 31 4.88 11.02 0.08
N GLN A 32 3.83 11.22 0.88
CA GLN A 32 3.75 12.37 1.79
C GLN A 32 4.79 12.26 2.93
N ARG A 33 5.13 11.05 3.36
CA ARG A 33 6.06 10.81 4.47
C ARG A 33 7.54 10.90 4.10
N PHE A 34 7.92 10.49 2.89
CA PHE A 34 9.32 10.37 2.47
C PHE A 34 9.66 11.29 1.30
N ARG A 35 10.79 12.02 1.41
CA ARG A 35 11.28 12.97 0.39
C ARG A 35 11.39 12.40 -1.04
N TRP A 36 11.70 11.11 -1.17
CA TRP A 36 11.90 10.43 -2.46
C TRP A 36 10.83 9.37 -2.76
N GLY A 37 9.85 9.19 -1.85
CA GLY A 37 8.71 8.30 -2.03
C GLY A 37 9.03 6.86 -2.42
N ALA A 38 8.03 6.22 -3.04
CA ALA A 38 8.06 4.93 -3.71
C ALA A 38 7.22 4.99 -4.99
N THR A 39 7.35 3.99 -5.85
CA THR A 39 6.46 3.80 -7.00
C THR A 39 5.41 2.73 -6.72
N MET A 40 4.30 2.74 -7.47
CA MET A 40 3.26 1.69 -7.47
C MET A 40 3.86 0.28 -7.51
N ASN A 41 4.81 0.05 -8.43
CA ASN A 41 5.42 -1.27 -8.61
C ASN A 41 6.32 -1.65 -7.43
N GLN A 42 7.09 -0.70 -6.88
CA GLN A 42 7.91 -0.95 -5.69
C GLN A 42 7.02 -1.28 -4.49
N LEU A 43 5.95 -0.52 -4.28
CA LEU A 43 5.02 -0.70 -3.18
C LEU A 43 4.28 -2.05 -3.28
N GLY A 44 3.75 -2.36 -4.46
CA GLY A 44 3.09 -3.64 -4.73
C GLY A 44 4.02 -4.84 -4.49
N ASN A 45 5.29 -4.74 -4.90
CA ASN A 45 6.28 -5.79 -4.61
C ASN A 45 6.60 -5.94 -3.13
N VAL A 46 6.62 -4.84 -2.37
CA VAL A 46 6.84 -4.89 -0.91
C VAL A 46 5.65 -5.52 -0.20
N LEU A 47 4.43 -5.10 -0.54
CA LEU A 47 3.20 -5.63 0.04
C LEU A 47 3.03 -7.13 -0.26
N ALA A 48 3.23 -7.55 -1.51
CA ALA A 48 3.05 -8.95 -1.91
C ALA A 48 4.10 -9.92 -1.34
N ARG A 49 5.29 -9.44 -0.94
CA ARG A 49 6.40 -10.29 -0.45
C ARG A 49 6.53 -10.32 1.07
N ASP A 50 5.89 -9.40 1.79
CA ASP A 50 5.99 -9.30 3.24
C ASP A 50 4.76 -9.93 3.89
N ARG A 51 4.98 -11.02 4.65
CA ARG A 51 3.90 -11.84 5.24
C ARG A 51 3.02 -11.11 6.25
N ARG A 52 3.44 -9.92 6.70
CA ARG A 52 2.64 -9.07 7.60
C ARG A 52 1.47 -8.42 6.90
N PHE A 53 1.50 -8.33 5.57
CA PHE A 53 0.44 -7.74 4.78
C PHE A 53 -0.32 -8.84 4.03
N VAL A 54 -1.63 -8.75 4.04
CA VAL A 54 -2.50 -9.66 3.30
C VAL A 54 -3.37 -8.84 2.36
N LYS A 55 -3.53 -9.34 1.14
CA LYS A 55 -4.47 -8.78 0.18
C LYS A 55 -5.86 -9.29 0.52
N VAL A 56 -6.75 -8.39 0.88
CA VAL A 56 -8.12 -8.71 1.32
C VAL A 56 -9.17 -8.48 0.24
N GLY A 57 -8.83 -7.75 -0.82
CA GLY A 57 -9.78 -7.50 -1.89
C GLY A 57 -9.25 -6.62 -3.01
N PHE A 58 -10.20 -5.99 -3.69
CA PHE A 58 -9.96 -5.02 -4.72
C PHE A 58 -10.91 -3.84 -4.56
N ASP A 59 -10.38 -2.65 -4.78
CA ASP A 59 -11.13 -1.42 -4.94
C ASP A 59 -11.29 -1.17 -6.44
N GLU A 60 -12.54 -1.08 -6.90
CA GLU A 60 -12.90 -0.96 -8.30
C GLU A 60 -13.52 0.41 -8.55
N GLY A 61 -12.94 1.15 -9.50
CA GLY A 61 -13.33 2.50 -9.82
C GLY A 61 -13.29 2.79 -11.31
N THR A 62 -13.75 3.98 -11.66
CA THR A 62 -13.58 4.53 -13.01
C THR A 62 -12.81 5.83 -12.88
N ASP A 63 -11.71 5.95 -13.61
CA ASP A 63 -10.91 7.16 -13.64
C ASP A 63 -11.63 8.30 -14.39
N ILE A 64 -11.11 9.52 -14.29
CA ILE A 64 -11.56 10.71 -15.01
C ILE A 64 -11.64 10.47 -16.52
N GLY A 65 -10.80 9.58 -17.06
CA GLY A 65 -10.81 9.17 -18.47
C GLY A 65 -11.85 8.11 -18.85
N GLY A 66 -12.69 7.63 -17.93
CA GLY A 66 -13.67 6.56 -18.17
C GLY A 66 -13.07 5.15 -18.15
N PHE A 67 -11.79 5.01 -17.80
CA PHE A 67 -11.12 3.71 -17.71
C PHE A 67 -11.45 3.01 -16.40
N ARG A 68 -11.85 1.74 -16.47
CA ARG A 68 -12.01 0.90 -15.29
C ARG A 68 -10.65 0.67 -14.64
N MET A 69 -10.55 1.04 -13.37
CA MET A 69 -9.38 0.81 -12.54
C MET A 69 -9.72 -0.22 -11.47
N ARG A 70 -8.73 -1.05 -11.16
CA ARG A 70 -8.84 -2.07 -10.11
C ARG A 70 -7.56 -2.06 -9.31
N VAL A 71 -7.65 -1.67 -8.04
CA VAL A 71 -6.52 -1.53 -7.14
C VAL A 71 -6.63 -2.58 -6.03
N CYS A 72 -5.52 -3.17 -5.61
CA CYS A 72 -5.55 -4.17 -4.53
C CYS A 72 -5.80 -3.48 -3.19
N VAL A 73 -6.62 -4.10 -2.33
CA VAL A 73 -6.84 -3.68 -0.94
C VAL A 73 -6.02 -4.58 -0.01
N TRP A 74 -5.37 -3.97 0.98
CA TRP A 74 -4.44 -4.61 1.89
C TRP A 74 -4.80 -4.34 3.35
N SER A 75 -4.52 -5.31 4.21
CA SER A 75 -4.61 -5.21 5.66
C SER A 75 -3.40 -5.86 6.34
N ILE A 76 -3.28 -5.69 7.66
CA ILE A 76 -2.34 -6.47 8.46
C ILE A 76 -2.89 -7.89 8.64
N ALA A 77 -2.05 -8.89 8.42
CA ALA A 77 -2.39 -10.27 8.71
C ALA A 77 -2.71 -10.42 10.21
N SER A 78 -3.95 -10.79 10.54
CA SER A 78 -4.34 -11.19 11.89
C SER A 78 -3.50 -12.40 12.30
N ALA A 79 -2.85 -12.30 13.46
CA ALA A 79 -2.00 -13.35 14.03
C ALA A 79 -2.78 -14.64 14.34
#